data_AF-A0A227HG21-F1
#
_entry.id   AF-A0A227HG21-F1
#
_cell.length_a   1.000
_cell.length_b   1.000
_cell.length_c   1.000
_cell.angle_alpha   90.00
_cell.angle_beta   90.00
_cell.angle_gamma   90.00
#
_symmetry.space_group_name_H-M   'P 1'
#
loop_
_entity.id
_entity.type
_entity.pdbx_description
1 polymer ?
#
loop_
_entity_poly.entity_id
_entity_poly.type
_entity_poly.pdbx_seq_one_letter_code
_entity_poly.pdbx_strand_id
1 'polypeptide(L)' 'LQPYPAGIRAQAVLSDGTLVHDFLFAESARSLHVCNAPSPAATSAMPIGEYICDKVDEKVVAKVV' A
#
# COMPACT_ATOMS: atom_id res chain seq x y z
N LEU A 1 3.10 -32.69 5.17
CA LEU A 1 3.43 -31.33 4.69
C LEU A 1 4.94 -31.25 4.51
N GLN A 2 5.43 -30.63 3.44
CA GLN A 2 6.86 -30.38 3.21
C GLN A 2 7.22 -28.96 3.70
N PRO A 3 8.48 -28.69 4.06
CA PRO A 3 8.91 -27.34 4.41
C PRO A 3 8.66 -26.36 3.26
N TYR A 4 8.20 -25.15 3.58
CA TYR A 4 8.07 -24.04 2.64
C TYR A 4 8.82 -22.83 3.19
N PRO A 5 9.43 -21.96 2.34
CA PRO A 5 10.09 -20.75 2.80
C PRO A 5 9.15 -19.84 3.60
N ALA A 6 9.69 -19.17 4.64
CA ALA A 6 8.92 -18.16 5.37
C ALA A 6 8.65 -16.95 4.46
N GLY A 7 7.40 -16.45 4.48
CA GLY A 7 7.02 -15.19 3.86
C GLY A 7 7.06 -14.03 4.86
N ILE A 8 7.42 -12.84 4.40
CA ILE A 8 7.35 -11.60 5.19
C ILE A 8 6.28 -10.66 4.64
N ARG A 9 5.53 -10.00 5.51
CA ARG A 9 4.58 -8.94 5.16
C ARG A 9 5.24 -7.59 5.35
N ALA A 10 5.10 -6.70 4.37
CA ALA A 10 5.38 -5.28 4.58
C ALA A 10 4.27 -4.70 5.49
N GLN A 11 4.52 -4.73 6.80
CA GLN A 11 3.61 -4.29 7.85
C GLN A 11 4.14 -3.00 8.47
N ALA A 12 3.40 -1.90 8.32
CA ALA A 12 3.74 -0.68 9.01
C ALA A 12 3.39 -0.76 10.51
N VAL A 13 4.29 -0.21 11.32
CA VAL A 13 4.16 -0.06 12.78
C VAL A 13 4.39 1.41 13.10
N LEU A 14 3.46 2.03 13.82
CA LEU A 14 3.54 3.42 14.23
C LEU A 14 4.51 3.59 15.40
N SER A 15 4.89 4.84 15.70
CA SER A 15 5.86 5.15 16.77
C SER A 15 5.41 4.73 18.17
N ASP A 16 4.11 4.56 18.37
CA ASP A 16 3.50 4.05 19.61
C ASP A 16 3.40 2.51 19.64
N GLY A 17 3.86 1.82 18.60
CA GLY A 17 3.79 0.37 18.45
C GLY A 17 2.51 -0.15 17.79
N THR A 18 1.56 0.72 17.44
CA THR A 18 0.29 0.30 16.81
C THR A 18 0.52 -0.25 15.40
N LEU A 19 -0.12 -1.38 15.08
CA LEU A 19 -0.08 -1.96 13.73
C LEU A 19 -1.07 -1.25 12.81
N VAL A 20 -0.61 -0.87 11.62
CA VAL A 20 -1.51 -0.31 10.60
C VAL A 20 -2.22 -1.44 9.86
N HIS A 21 -3.54 -1.46 9.92
CA HIS A 21 -4.35 -2.51 9.29
C HIS A 21 -4.78 -2.18 7.86
N ASP A 22 -4.82 -0.90 7.50
CA ASP A 22 -5.30 -0.41 6.21
C ASP A 22 -4.16 0.25 5.40
N PHE A 23 -4.47 0.89 4.28
CA PHE A 23 -3.49 1.64 3.51
C PHE A 23 -2.78 2.70 4.36
N LEU A 24 -1.46 2.76 4.20
CA LEU A 24 -0.65 3.89 4.62
C LEU A 24 0.09 4.40 3.40
N PHE A 25 -0.21 5.64 3.00
CA PHE A 25 0.48 6.28 1.89
C PHE A 25 1.44 7.35 2.40
N ALA A 26 2.62 7.43 1.79
CA ALA A 26 3.51 8.58 1.92
C ALA A 26 3.73 9.18 0.53
N GLU A 27 3.78 10.50 0.44
CA GLU A 27 3.79 11.20 -0.83
C GLU A 27 4.95 12.18 -0.94
N SER A 28 5.53 12.26 -2.13
CA SER A 28 6.49 13.31 -2.51
C SER A 28 5.95 14.06 -3.73
N ALA A 29 6.74 15.00 -4.26
CA ALA A 29 6.36 15.72 -5.47
C ALA A 29 6.14 14.77 -6.67
N ARG A 30 6.85 13.64 -6.78
CA ARG A 30 6.78 12.76 -7.96
C ARG A 30 6.59 11.29 -7.60
N SER A 31 6.19 11.01 -6.38
CA SER A 31 6.07 9.63 -5.89
C SER A 31 4.87 9.48 -4.98
N LEU A 32 4.19 8.35 -5.13
CA LEU A 32 3.24 7.79 -4.18
C LEU A 32 3.87 6.50 -3.65
N HIS A 33 4.12 6.44 -2.34
CA HIS A 33 4.64 5.27 -1.67
C HIS A 33 3.50 4.56 -0.95
N VAL A 34 3.35 3.26 -1.18
CA VAL A 34 2.43 2.40 -0.45
C VAL A 34 3.20 1.75 0.70
N CYS A 35 3.13 2.35 1.89
CA CYS A 35 3.86 1.92 3.08
C CYS A 35 3.15 0.78 3.84
N ASN A 36 1.85 0.61 3.64
CA ASN A 36 1.05 -0.54 4.09
C ASN A 36 -0.13 -0.71 3.13
N ALA A 37 -0.58 -1.95 2.92
CA ALA A 37 -1.77 -2.28 2.13
C ALA A 37 -2.64 -3.27 2.92
N PRO A 38 -3.98 -3.26 2.77
CA PRO A 38 -4.87 -4.12 3.50
C PRO A 38 -4.68 -5.61 3.13
N SER A 39 -5.06 -6.49 4.06
CA SER A 39 -5.08 -7.94 3.84
C SER A 39 -6.44 -8.39 3.27
N PRO A 40 -6.49 -9.46 2.45
CA PRO A 40 -5.39 -10.17 1.79
C PRO A 40 -4.93 -9.49 0.50
N ALA A 41 -3.70 -8.95 0.50
CA ALA A 41 -3.16 -8.23 -0.66
C ALA A 41 -3.00 -9.12 -1.91
N ALA A 42 -2.67 -10.40 -1.73
CA ALA A 42 -2.43 -11.31 -2.85
C ALA A 42 -3.72 -11.67 -3.61
N THR A 43 -4.83 -11.93 -2.90
CA THR A 43 -6.10 -12.30 -3.54
C THR A 43 -6.88 -11.08 -4.01
N SER A 44 -6.65 -9.90 -3.42
CA SER A 44 -7.29 -8.64 -3.80
C SER A 44 -6.36 -7.73 -4.62
N ALA A 45 -5.36 -8.30 -5.30
CA ALA A 45 -4.33 -7.51 -5.98
C ALA A 45 -4.87 -6.59 -7.07
N MET A 46 -5.89 -7.03 -7.84
CA MET A 46 -6.51 -6.23 -8.90
C MET A 46 -7.25 -4.99 -8.36
N PRO A 47 -8.24 -5.12 -7.44
CA PRO A 47 -8.92 -3.95 -6.90
C PRO A 47 -8.00 -3.04 -6.08
N ILE A 48 -6.99 -3.60 -5.39
CA ILE A 48 -5.95 -2.79 -4.72
C ILE A 48 -5.14 -1.99 -5.74
N GLY A 49 -4.78 -2.61 -6.87
CA GLY A 49 -4.07 -1.95 -7.96
C GLY A 49 -4.89 -0.80 -8.57
N GLU A 50 -6.16 -1.03 -8.85
CA GLU A 50 -7.09 -0.02 -9.37
C GLU A 50 -7.18 1.18 -8.42
N TYR A 51 -7.39 0.92 -7.12
CA TYR A 51 -7.42 1.99 -6.11
C TYR A 51 -6.10 2.80 -6.04
N ILE A 52 -4.95 2.15 -6.18
CA ILE A 52 -3.66 2.84 -6.21
C ILE A 52 -3.53 3.69 -7.49
N CYS A 53 -3.97 3.19 -8.64
CA CYS A 53 -3.96 3.93 -9.90
C CYS A 53 -4.83 5.19 -9.82
N ASP A 54 -6.06 5.08 -9.33
CA ASP A 54 -6.95 6.23 -9.15
C ASP A 54 -6.29 7.32 -8.29
N LYS A 55 -5.62 6.91 -7.20
CA LYS A 55 -4.92 7.84 -6.30
C LYS A 55 -3.70 8.51 -6.95
N VAL A 56 -3.02 7.82 -7.87
CA VAL A 56 -1.94 8.41 -8.68
C VAL A 56 -2.52 9.42 -9.67
N ASP A 57 -3.61 9.09 -10.33
CA ASP A 57 -4.26 9.97 -11.31
C ASP A 57 -4.74 11.26 -10.65
N GLU A 58 -5.39 11.18 -9.49
CA GLU A 58 -5.77 12.35 -8.67
C GLU A 58 -4.57 13.27 -8.39
N LYS A 59 -3.43 12.67 -8.00
CA LYS A 59 -2.19 13.41 -7.71
C LYS A 59 -1.61 14.10 -8.95
N VAL A 60 -1.73 13.47 -10.11
CA VAL A 60 -1.26 14.04 -11.38
C VAL A 60 -2.18 15.16 -11.83
N VAL A 61 -3.50 14.96 -11.77
CA VAL A 61 -4.52 15.95 -12.17
C VAL A 61 -4.46 17.20 -11.29
N ALA A 62 -4.32 17.04 -9.97
CA ALA A 62 -4.19 18.16 -9.03
C ALA A 62 -2.95 19.06 -9.25
N LYS A 63 -2.04 18.68 -10.17
CA LYS A 63 -0.90 19.49 -10.59
C LYS A 63 -1.08 20.18 -11.93
N VAL A 64 -2.10 19.81 -12.70
CA VAL A 64 -2.36 20.32 -14.05
C VAL A 64 -3.40 21.44 -14.04
N VAL A 65 -4.21 21.53 -12.97
CA VAL A 65 -5.16 22.62 -12.71
C VAL A 65 -4.56 23.61 -11.72
#